data_AF-X1PPC0-F1
#
_entry.id   AF-X1PPC0-F1
#
_cell.length_a   1.000
_cell.length_b   1.000
_cell.length_c   1.000
_cell.angle_alpha   90.00
_cell.angle_beta   90.00
_cell.angle_gamma   90.00
#
_symmetry.space_group_name_H-M   'P 1'
#
loop_
_entity.id
_entity.type
_entity.pdbx_description
1 polymer ?
#
loop_
_entity_poly.entity_id
_entity_poly.type
_entity_poly.pdbx_seq_one_letter_code
_entity_poly.pdbx_strand_id
1 'polypeptide(L)'
;TAERAEYVRFSMPSLGVLSGGLVLRQENQALVAPYLDGQQVDLHGLLSNDSLKLGIVAERSYGTQIDAILRQLPDSVLSRHYGNDATANLLQMQQLGRLRMVLGYWPEVRYLIQQQGGSLADYQFHPVQGVARYQFLHVGCSDSPLGRAAIAHIDQLLPALRRNVLPQWYARWLDPALHEDYLEESKHFFEDQ
;
A
#
# COMPACT_ATOMS: atom_id res chain seq x y z
N THR A 1 -13.77 0.87 -1.03
CA THR A 1 -14.18 0.59 -2.42
C THR A 1 -15.69 0.72 -2.51
N ALA A 2 -16.24 0.90 -3.71
CA ALA A 2 -17.69 1.00 -3.90
C ALA A 2 -18.43 -0.24 -3.40
N GLU A 3 -17.90 -1.43 -3.69
CA GLU A 3 -18.41 -2.72 -3.21
C GLU A 3 -18.60 -2.77 -1.69
N ARG A 4 -17.60 -2.31 -0.91
CA ARG A 4 -17.71 -2.30 0.56
C ARG A 4 -18.75 -1.30 1.07
N ALA A 5 -19.03 -0.23 0.31
CA ALA A 5 -19.98 0.80 0.72
C ALA A 5 -21.44 0.30 0.73
N GLU A 6 -21.72 -0.87 0.16
CA GLU A 6 -23.04 -1.51 0.21
C GLU A 6 -23.43 -1.97 1.62
N TYR A 7 -22.45 -2.28 2.48
CA TYR A 7 -22.69 -2.80 3.83
C TYR A 7 -21.84 -2.11 4.92
N VAL A 8 -20.98 -1.16 4.54
CA VAL A 8 -20.13 -0.38 5.43
C VAL A 8 -20.46 1.11 5.30
N ARG A 9 -20.67 1.77 6.43
CA ARG A 9 -20.65 3.23 6.52
C ARG A 9 -19.21 3.69 6.76
N PHE A 10 -18.71 4.56 5.89
CA PHE A 10 -17.38 5.17 6.02
C PHE A 10 -17.43 6.57 6.63
N SER A 11 -16.38 6.91 7.38
CA SER A 11 -16.11 8.27 7.87
C SER A 11 -15.65 9.20 6.74
N MET A 12 -15.50 10.49 7.03
CA MET A 12 -14.63 11.36 6.23
C MET A 12 -13.19 10.80 6.18
N PRO A 13 -12.37 11.21 5.19
CA PRO A 13 -10.96 10.83 5.15
C PRO A 13 -10.23 11.11 6.47
N SER A 14 -9.55 10.09 7.00
CA SER A 14 -8.91 10.14 8.32
C SER A 14 -7.40 10.34 8.27
N LEU A 15 -6.71 9.74 7.31
CA LEU A 15 -5.25 9.76 7.23
C LEU A 15 -4.78 9.52 5.79
N GLY A 16 -3.88 10.37 5.28
CA GLY A 16 -3.13 10.10 4.07
C GLY A 16 -1.97 9.14 4.37
N VAL A 17 -1.89 8.03 3.66
CA VAL A 17 -0.79 7.06 3.78
C VAL A 17 -0.12 6.85 2.43
N LEU A 18 1.16 6.49 2.41
CA LEU A 18 1.85 6.16 1.17
C LEU A 18 1.12 5.03 0.45
N SER A 19 0.93 5.23 -0.85
CA SER A 19 0.37 4.21 -1.73
C SER A 19 1.30 3.00 -1.82
N GLY A 20 0.71 1.85 -2.19
CA GLY A 20 1.45 0.62 -2.40
C GLY A 20 2.41 0.72 -3.57
N GLY A 21 3.33 -0.23 -3.63
CA GLY A 21 4.29 -0.31 -4.70
C GLY A 21 5.00 -1.65 -4.78
N LEU A 22 5.90 -1.75 -5.73
CA LEU A 22 6.66 -2.95 -6.01
C LEU A 22 7.85 -3.05 -5.06
N VAL A 23 7.96 -4.19 -4.38
CA VAL A 23 9.10 -4.54 -3.54
C VAL A 23 9.89 -5.64 -4.22
N LEU A 24 11.18 -5.41 -4.41
CA LEU A 24 12.11 -6.39 -4.93
C LEU A 24 13.39 -6.43 -4.10
N ARG A 25 14.10 -7.55 -4.18
CA ARG A 25 15.46 -7.66 -3.66
C ARG A 25 16.43 -6.93 -4.59
N GLN A 26 17.52 -6.39 -4.04
CA GLN A 26 18.56 -5.68 -4.79
C GLN A 26 19.13 -6.50 -5.95
N GLU A 27 19.30 -7.82 -5.76
CA GLU A 27 19.76 -8.75 -6.80
C GLU A 27 18.85 -8.80 -8.04
N ASN A 28 17.59 -8.38 -7.93
CA ASN A 28 16.59 -8.43 -8.99
C ASN A 28 16.38 -7.07 -9.67
N GLN A 29 17.17 -6.03 -9.34
CA GLN A 29 17.03 -4.68 -9.90
C GLN A 29 17.07 -4.63 -11.43
N ALA A 30 17.93 -5.45 -12.03
CA ALA A 30 18.06 -5.53 -13.49
C ALA A 30 16.76 -5.97 -14.18
N LEU A 31 15.85 -6.67 -13.50
CA LEU A 31 14.57 -7.10 -14.06
C LEU A 31 13.60 -5.93 -14.26
N VAL A 32 13.63 -4.93 -13.36
CA VAL A 32 12.70 -3.81 -13.37
C VAL A 32 13.27 -2.58 -14.07
N ALA A 33 14.60 -2.45 -14.16
CA ALA A 33 15.27 -1.28 -14.71
C ALA A 33 14.73 -0.79 -16.07
N PRO A 34 14.38 -1.65 -17.06
CA PRO A 34 13.81 -1.20 -18.33
C PRO A 34 12.42 -0.57 -18.23
N TYR A 35 11.71 -0.78 -17.12
CA TYR A 35 10.34 -0.33 -16.87
C TYR A 35 10.27 0.82 -15.86
N LEU A 36 11.42 1.40 -15.49
CA LEU A 36 11.50 2.51 -14.57
C LEU A 36 11.47 3.85 -15.33
N ASP A 37 10.63 4.76 -14.85
CA ASP A 37 10.72 6.20 -15.11
C ASP A 37 11.08 6.88 -13.78
N GLY A 38 12.35 7.24 -13.63
CA GLY A 38 12.94 7.61 -12.34
C GLY A 38 12.83 6.46 -11.34
N GLN A 39 12.01 6.64 -10.29
CA GLN A 39 11.74 5.60 -9.28
C GLN A 39 10.43 4.85 -9.53
N GLN A 40 9.58 5.34 -10.45
CA GLN A 40 8.25 4.78 -10.68
C GLN A 40 8.31 3.64 -11.68
N VAL A 41 7.69 2.51 -11.36
CA VAL A 41 7.65 1.33 -12.23
C VAL A 41 6.37 1.28 -13.07
N ASP A 42 6.51 1.06 -14.38
CA ASP A 42 5.41 0.65 -15.24
C ASP A 42 5.05 -0.81 -14.92
N LEU A 43 4.10 -0.98 -13.99
CA LEU A 43 3.68 -2.30 -13.52
C LEU A 43 2.98 -3.10 -14.63
N HIS A 44 2.24 -2.44 -15.52
CA HIS A 44 1.53 -3.11 -16.60
C HIS A 44 2.52 -3.62 -17.66
N GLY A 45 3.44 -2.76 -18.11
CA GLY A 45 4.50 -3.14 -19.05
C GLY A 45 5.39 -4.25 -18.52
N LEU A 46 5.80 -4.16 -17.24
CA LEU A 46 6.62 -5.16 -16.58
C LEU A 46 5.97 -6.55 -16.56
N LEU A 47 4.67 -6.62 -16.28
CA LEU A 47 3.92 -7.87 -16.11
C LEU A 47 3.19 -8.33 -17.38
N SER A 48 3.32 -7.59 -18.48
CA SER A 48 2.92 -8.07 -19.81
C SER A 48 3.84 -9.17 -20.34
N ASN A 49 4.99 -9.41 -19.68
CA ASN A 49 5.88 -10.53 -19.95
C ASN A 49 5.52 -11.74 -19.05
N ASP A 50 4.96 -12.79 -19.65
CA ASP A 50 4.43 -13.98 -18.94
C ASP A 50 5.44 -14.76 -18.08
N SER A 51 6.74 -14.49 -18.25
CA SER A 51 7.81 -15.13 -17.47
C SER A 51 7.93 -14.60 -16.04
N LEU A 52 7.42 -13.39 -15.77
CA LEU A 52 7.50 -12.76 -14.45
C LEU A 52 6.24 -13.06 -13.63
N LYS A 53 6.43 -13.27 -12.33
CA LYS A 53 5.34 -13.45 -11.36
C LYS A 53 5.38 -12.33 -10.33
N LEU A 54 4.22 -11.74 -10.07
CA LEU A 54 4.00 -10.77 -9.00
C LEU A 54 3.31 -11.46 -7.82
N GLY A 55 3.94 -11.42 -6.65
CA GLY A 55 3.32 -11.82 -5.39
C GLY A 55 2.31 -10.78 -4.90
N ILE A 56 1.07 -11.18 -4.67
CA ILE A 56 0.00 -10.32 -4.11
C ILE A 56 -0.78 -11.04 -3.01
N VAL A 57 -1.31 -10.28 -2.06
CA VAL A 57 -2.27 -10.79 -1.07
C VAL A 57 -3.65 -10.85 -1.71
N ALA A 58 -4.28 -12.02 -1.66
CA ALA A 58 -5.62 -12.21 -2.20
C ALA A 58 -6.65 -11.36 -1.45
N GLU A 59 -7.66 -10.86 -2.17
CA GLU A 59 -8.78 -10.05 -1.62
C GLU A 59 -8.38 -8.72 -0.94
N ARG A 60 -7.09 -8.37 -1.05
CA ARG A 60 -6.56 -7.10 -0.59
C ARG A 60 -6.68 -6.04 -1.70
N SER A 61 -7.23 -4.88 -1.33
CA SER A 61 -7.16 -3.69 -2.18
C SER A 61 -5.82 -2.99 -1.98
N TYR A 62 -5.20 -2.62 -3.10
CA TYR A 62 -3.96 -1.85 -3.18
C TYR A 62 -4.21 -0.37 -3.54
N GLY A 63 -5.47 0.06 -3.49
CA GLY A 63 -5.92 1.35 -3.98
C GLY A 63 -6.49 1.25 -5.39
N THR A 64 -7.44 2.14 -5.73
CA THR A 64 -8.24 2.04 -6.96
C THR A 64 -7.40 2.00 -8.24
N GLN A 65 -6.29 2.74 -8.28
CA GLN A 65 -5.40 2.81 -9.45
C GLN A 65 -4.61 1.50 -9.63
N ILE A 66 -4.01 0.96 -8.57
CA ILE A 66 -3.29 -0.32 -8.63
C ILE A 66 -4.27 -1.47 -8.91
N ASP A 67 -5.43 -1.48 -8.24
CA ASP A 67 -6.47 -2.49 -8.46
C ASP A 67 -7.01 -2.46 -9.91
N ALA A 68 -7.02 -1.29 -10.57
CA ALA A 68 -7.37 -1.19 -11.99
C ALA A 68 -6.29 -1.78 -12.90
N ILE A 69 -5.00 -1.59 -12.58
CA ILE A 69 -3.89 -2.22 -13.30
C ILE A 69 -3.94 -3.74 -13.13
N LEU A 70 -4.08 -4.23 -11.89
CA LEU A 70 -4.09 -5.67 -11.59
C LEU A 70 -5.23 -6.42 -12.31
N ARG A 71 -6.39 -5.78 -12.51
CA ARG A 71 -7.53 -6.37 -13.25
C ARG A 71 -7.27 -6.54 -14.75
N GLN A 72 -6.31 -5.80 -15.32
CA GLN A 72 -5.96 -5.89 -16.73
C GLN A 72 -4.86 -6.94 -16.99
N LEU A 73 -4.18 -7.40 -15.95
CA LEU A 73 -3.11 -8.39 -16.05
C LEU A 73 -3.67 -9.82 -16.14
N PRO A 74 -3.02 -10.73 -16.89
CA PRO A 74 -3.39 -12.14 -16.91
C PRO A 74 -3.26 -12.75 -15.51
N ASP A 75 -4.24 -13.54 -15.05
CA ASP A 75 -4.13 -14.21 -13.74
C ASP A 75 -2.89 -15.13 -13.64
N SER A 76 -2.36 -15.59 -14.77
CA SER A 76 -1.13 -16.40 -14.82
C SER A 76 0.08 -15.68 -14.22
N VAL A 77 0.16 -14.35 -14.28
CA VAL A 77 1.30 -13.58 -13.74
C VAL A 77 1.13 -13.22 -12.26
N LEU A 78 -0.01 -13.54 -11.65
CA LEU A 78 -0.34 -13.19 -10.27
C LEU A 78 -0.21 -14.40 -9.34
N SER A 79 0.76 -14.35 -8.43
CA SER A 79 0.90 -15.33 -7.35
C SER A 79 0.15 -14.84 -6.11
N ARG A 80 -1.07 -15.34 -5.94
CA ARG A 80 -1.99 -14.93 -4.87
C ARG A 80 -1.76 -15.74 -3.59
N HIS A 81 -1.56 -15.05 -2.48
CA HIS A 81 -1.43 -15.66 -1.16
C HIS A 81 -2.60 -15.26 -0.25
N TYR A 82 -3.10 -16.24 0.51
CA TYR A 82 -4.26 -16.10 1.40
C TYR A 82 -3.83 -16.17 2.86
N GLY A 83 -4.68 -15.66 3.75
CA GLY A 83 -4.51 -15.72 5.20
C GLY A 83 -3.86 -14.48 5.79
N ASN A 84 -3.86 -14.43 7.13
CA ASN A 84 -3.43 -13.24 7.89
C ASN A 84 -1.95 -12.93 7.75
N ASP A 85 -1.12 -13.95 7.51
CA ASP A 85 0.33 -13.82 7.35
C ASP A 85 0.77 -13.76 5.87
N ALA A 86 -0.17 -13.50 4.95
CA ALA A 86 0.10 -13.57 3.51
C ALA A 86 1.27 -12.67 3.07
N THR A 87 1.35 -11.42 3.55
CA THR A 87 2.47 -10.52 3.24
C THR A 87 3.80 -11.10 3.74
N ALA A 88 3.83 -11.61 4.98
CA ALA A 88 5.02 -12.21 5.57
C ALA A 88 5.49 -13.45 4.79
N ASN A 89 4.56 -14.30 4.37
CA ASN A 89 4.83 -15.50 3.58
C ASN A 89 5.35 -15.14 2.18
N LEU A 90 4.80 -14.11 1.54
CA LEU A 90 5.28 -13.60 0.25
C LEU A 90 6.73 -13.11 0.35
N LEU A 91 7.06 -12.37 1.41
CA LEU A 91 8.44 -11.90 1.65
C LEU A 91 9.41 -13.07 1.90
N GLN A 92 8.99 -14.08 2.66
CA GLN A 92 9.79 -15.30 2.86
C GLN A 92 10.02 -16.05 1.54
N MET A 93 8.99 -16.17 0.69
CA MET A 93 9.13 -16.76 -0.63
C MET A 93 10.09 -15.95 -1.53
N GLN A 94 10.08 -14.63 -1.39
CA GLN A 94 11.01 -13.77 -2.09
C GLN A 94 12.45 -13.97 -1.61
N GLN A 95 12.68 -14.11 -0.30
CA GLN A 95 14.00 -14.45 0.28
C GLN A 95 14.52 -15.81 -0.20
N LEU A 96 13.63 -16.79 -0.33
CA LEU A 96 13.95 -18.12 -0.84
C LEU A 96 14.07 -18.17 -2.38
N GLY A 97 13.95 -17.03 -3.07
CA GLY A 97 14.07 -16.93 -4.53
C GLY A 97 12.90 -17.53 -5.31
N ARG A 98 11.80 -17.88 -4.65
CA ARG A 98 10.57 -18.45 -5.25
C ARG A 98 9.69 -17.38 -5.89
N LEU A 99 9.81 -16.15 -5.42
CA LEU A 99 9.23 -14.95 -6.02
C LEU A 99 10.32 -13.90 -6.19
N ARG A 100 10.23 -13.11 -7.27
CA ARG A 100 11.19 -12.02 -7.50
C ARG A 100 10.64 -10.67 -7.05
N MET A 101 9.32 -10.52 -7.06
CA MET A 101 8.62 -9.27 -6.83
C MET A 101 7.37 -9.47 -5.99
N VAL A 102 7.10 -8.54 -5.08
CA VAL A 102 5.93 -8.54 -4.21
C VAL A 102 5.30 -7.15 -4.23
N LEU A 103 3.98 -7.09 -4.35
CA LEU A 103 3.22 -5.84 -4.19
C LEU A 103 2.87 -5.64 -2.73
N GLY A 104 3.21 -4.48 -2.17
CA GLY A 104 2.97 -4.21 -0.75
C GLY A 104 3.04 -2.73 -0.40
N TYR A 105 2.69 -2.43 0.85
CA TYR A 105 2.87 -1.10 1.43
C TYR A 105 4.21 -1.06 2.15
N TRP A 106 5.07 -0.11 1.76
CA TRP A 106 6.45 -0.08 2.24
C TRP A 106 6.59 -0.07 3.77
N PRO A 107 5.78 0.69 4.55
CA PRO A 107 5.88 0.65 6.02
C PRO A 107 5.61 -0.74 6.62
N GLU A 108 4.60 -1.45 6.12
CA GLU A 108 4.28 -2.82 6.54
C GLU A 108 5.41 -3.78 6.15
N VAL A 109 5.89 -3.68 4.91
CA VAL A 109 6.94 -4.55 4.40
C VAL A 109 8.25 -4.38 5.17
N ARG A 110 8.66 -3.14 5.46
CA ARG A 110 9.87 -2.87 6.27
C ARG A 110 9.78 -3.53 7.65
N TYR A 111 8.65 -3.36 8.32
CA TYR A 111 8.40 -3.98 9.61
C TYR A 111 8.52 -5.51 9.52
N LEU A 112 7.89 -6.13 8.53
CA LEU A 112 7.90 -7.58 8.37
C LEU A 112 9.30 -8.13 8.02
N ILE A 113 10.07 -7.43 7.17
CA ILE A 113 11.46 -7.82 6.86
C ILE A 113 12.28 -7.86 8.15
N GLN A 114 12.19 -6.82 8.99
CA GLN A 114 12.93 -6.76 10.26
C GLN A 114 12.46 -7.83 11.26
N GLN A 115 11.16 -8.07 11.37
CA GLN A 115 10.60 -9.15 12.21
C GLN A 115 11.11 -10.53 11.80
N GLN A 116 11.35 -10.75 10.51
CA GLN A 116 11.92 -11.99 9.96
C GLN A 116 13.46 -12.05 10.05
N GLY A 117 14.10 -11.05 10.67
CA GLY A 117 15.57 -10.98 10.79
C GLY A 117 16.28 -10.59 9.49
N GLY A 118 15.56 -10.08 8.49
CA GLY A 118 16.11 -9.61 7.23
C GLY A 118 16.69 -8.20 7.30
N SER A 119 17.54 -7.86 6.33
CA SER A 119 18.12 -6.53 6.17
C SER A 119 17.30 -5.69 5.20
N LEU A 120 16.92 -4.47 5.59
CA LEU A 120 16.25 -3.52 4.68
C LEU A 120 17.12 -3.11 3.49
N ALA A 121 18.46 -3.17 3.63
CA ALA A 121 19.39 -2.84 2.56
C ALA A 121 19.30 -3.84 1.39
N ASP A 122 18.79 -5.05 1.64
CA ASP A 122 18.64 -6.09 0.61
C ASP A 122 17.42 -5.86 -0.28
N TYR A 123 16.62 -4.83 -0.01
CA TYR A 123 15.36 -4.55 -0.69
C TYR A 123 15.33 -3.14 -1.27
N GLN A 124 14.50 -2.97 -2.29
CA GLN A 124 14.14 -1.68 -2.84
C GLN A 124 12.63 -1.62 -3.08
N PHE A 125 12.09 -0.43 -2.92
CA PHE A 125 10.70 -0.12 -3.17
C PHE A 125 10.57 0.81 -4.38
N HIS A 126 9.64 0.51 -5.27
CA HIS A 126 9.30 1.37 -6.41
C HIS A 126 7.81 1.71 -6.37
N PRO A 127 7.43 3.00 -6.28
CA PRO A 127 6.06 3.41 -6.53
C PRO A 127 5.61 3.00 -7.92
N VAL A 128 4.31 2.80 -8.12
CA VAL A 128 3.74 2.43 -9.43
C VAL A 128 3.42 3.69 -10.23
N GLN A 129 3.77 3.69 -11.51
CA GLN A 129 3.47 4.80 -12.42
C GLN A 129 1.97 5.07 -12.49
N GLY A 130 1.61 6.36 -12.53
CA GLY A 130 0.22 6.80 -12.62
C GLY A 130 -0.61 6.56 -11.35
N VAL A 131 0.01 6.15 -10.24
CA VAL A 131 -0.63 6.01 -8.93
C VAL A 131 -0.32 7.24 -8.08
N ALA A 132 -1.35 7.81 -7.43
CA ALA A 132 -1.15 8.93 -6.52
C ALA A 132 -0.20 8.54 -5.38
N ARG A 133 0.71 9.44 -5.01
CA ARG A 133 1.70 9.19 -3.93
C ARG A 133 1.03 8.79 -2.62
N TYR A 134 -0.12 9.39 -2.34
CA TYR A 134 -0.92 9.16 -1.15
C TYR A 134 -2.29 8.59 -1.49
N GLN A 135 -2.76 7.70 -0.64
CA GLN A 135 -4.14 7.27 -0.57
C GLN A 135 -4.72 7.66 0.78
N PHE A 136 -6.02 7.92 0.82
CA PHE A 136 -6.69 8.38 2.02
C PHE A 136 -7.50 7.26 2.65
N LEU A 137 -7.18 6.94 3.89
CA LEU A 137 -7.88 5.93 4.66
C LEU A 137 -9.17 6.51 5.25
N HIS A 138 -10.11 5.62 5.48
CA HIS A 138 -11.38 5.90 6.11
C HIS A 138 -11.61 4.89 7.23
N VAL A 139 -12.29 5.30 8.29
CA VAL A 139 -12.84 4.36 9.27
C VAL A 139 -14.13 3.79 8.70
N GLY A 140 -14.27 2.46 8.73
CA GLY A 140 -15.48 1.76 8.31
C GLY A 140 -16.18 1.11 9.51
N CYS A 141 -17.49 1.28 9.61
CA CYS A 141 -18.34 0.52 10.53
C CYS A 141 -19.46 -0.16 9.75
N SER A 142 -20.08 -1.21 10.33
CA SER A 142 -21.27 -1.82 9.72
C SER A 142 -22.35 -0.77 9.48
N ASP A 143 -23.12 -0.89 8.39
CA ASP A 143 -24.21 0.06 8.10
C ASP A 143 -25.49 -0.22 8.93
N SER A 144 -25.29 -0.35 10.24
CA SER A 144 -26.32 -0.46 11.25
C SER A 144 -26.57 0.90 11.93
N PRO A 145 -27.71 1.09 12.63
CA PRO A 145 -27.93 2.31 13.42
C PRO A 145 -26.78 2.64 14.39
N LEU A 146 -26.21 1.62 15.04
CA LEU A 146 -25.06 1.77 15.94
C LEU A 146 -23.80 2.17 15.17
N GLY A 147 -23.52 1.51 14.05
CA GLY A 147 -22.35 1.83 13.23
C GLY A 147 -22.41 3.24 12.63
N ARG A 148 -23.60 3.70 12.19
CA ARG A 148 -23.81 5.08 11.75
C ARG A 148 -23.60 6.09 12.88
N ALA A 149 -24.08 5.81 14.09
CA ALA A 149 -23.83 6.66 15.26
C ALA A 149 -22.33 6.72 15.61
N ALA A 150 -21.62 5.59 15.53
CA ALA A 150 -20.18 5.53 15.74
C ALA A 150 -19.43 6.39 14.70
N ILE A 151 -19.76 6.25 13.41
CA ILE A 151 -19.14 7.07 12.35
C ILE A 151 -19.43 8.55 12.56
N ALA A 152 -20.67 8.93 12.90
CA ALA A 152 -21.00 10.32 13.18
C ALA A 152 -20.17 10.91 14.34
N HIS A 153 -19.90 10.11 15.38
CA HIS A 153 -19.04 10.55 16.48
C HIS A 153 -17.57 10.64 16.06
N ILE A 154 -17.07 9.68 15.29
CA ILE A 154 -15.70 9.69 14.75
C ILE A 154 -15.49 10.91 13.84
N ASP A 155 -16.46 11.21 12.99
CA ASP A 155 -16.43 12.37 12.09
C ASP A 155 -16.33 13.70 12.85
N GLN A 156 -16.87 13.81 14.07
CA GLN A 156 -16.70 15.00 14.90
C GLN A 156 -15.25 15.17 15.41
N LEU A 157 -14.54 14.06 15.63
CA LEU A 157 -13.18 14.05 16.17
C LEU A 157 -12.10 14.17 15.08
N LEU A 158 -12.39 13.65 13.88
CA LEU A 158 -11.42 13.52 12.80
C LEU A 158 -10.78 14.86 12.37
N PRO A 159 -11.46 16.01 12.26
CA PRO A 159 -10.84 17.25 11.80
C PRO A 159 -9.60 17.65 12.61
N ALA A 160 -9.65 17.50 13.93
CA ALA A 160 -8.51 17.79 14.81
C ALA A 160 -7.45 16.68 14.75
N LEU A 161 -7.88 15.41 14.78
CA LEU A 161 -6.96 14.26 14.79
C LEU A 161 -6.17 14.13 13.49
N ARG A 162 -6.83 14.28 12.33
CA ARG A 162 -6.23 14.11 11.00
C ARG A 162 -5.20 15.19 10.66
N ARG A 163 -5.28 16.36 11.30
CA ARG A 163 -4.30 17.45 11.15
C ARG A 163 -3.13 17.33 12.13
N ASN A 164 -3.42 17.00 13.39
CA ASN A 164 -2.43 17.21 14.46
C ASN A 164 -1.83 15.92 15.03
N VAL A 165 -2.55 14.79 14.97
CA VAL A 165 -2.18 13.58 15.73
C VAL A 165 -1.82 12.43 14.79
N LEU A 166 -2.72 12.08 13.87
CA LEU A 166 -2.58 10.89 13.03
C LEU A 166 -1.35 10.95 12.11
N PRO A 167 -1.02 12.09 11.47
CA PRO A 167 0.21 12.16 10.66
C PRO A 167 1.47 11.90 11.47
N GLN A 168 1.58 12.44 12.69
CA GLN A 168 2.74 12.22 13.55
C GLN A 168 2.91 10.75 13.95
N TRP A 169 1.80 10.03 14.18
CA TRP A 169 1.85 8.61 14.49
C TRP A 169 2.24 7.78 13.28
N TYR A 170 1.69 8.09 12.10
CA TYR A 170 2.04 7.39 10.88
C TYR A 170 3.50 7.61 10.47
N ALA A 171 4.01 8.84 10.62
CA ALA A 171 5.40 9.17 10.30
C ALA A 171 6.39 8.24 11.01
N ARG A 172 6.12 7.81 12.26
CA ARG A 172 6.98 6.86 13.00
C ARG A 172 7.17 5.50 12.33
N TRP A 173 6.26 5.10 11.45
CA TRP A 173 6.34 3.86 10.69
C TRP A 173 7.04 4.03 9.33
N LEU A 174 7.23 5.27 8.89
CA LEU A 174 7.88 5.58 7.63
C LEU A 174 9.40 5.38 7.72
N ASP A 175 10.03 5.35 6.54
CA ASP A 175 11.48 5.52 6.48
C ASP A 175 11.86 6.89 7.07
N PRO A 176 12.85 6.99 7.98
CA PRO A 176 13.31 8.26 8.54
C PRO A 176 13.54 9.36 7.49
N ALA A 177 14.01 8.99 6.29
CA ALA A 177 14.23 9.93 5.20
C ALA A 177 12.94 10.57 4.65
N LEU A 178 11.77 9.99 4.92
CA LEU A 178 10.47 10.47 4.47
C LEU A 178 9.69 11.24 5.54
N HIS A 179 10.20 11.30 6.79
CA HIS A 179 9.43 11.83 7.92
C HIS A 179 9.08 13.31 7.75
N GLU A 180 10.07 14.13 7.44
CA GLU A 180 9.90 15.59 7.32
C GLU A 180 8.99 15.94 6.14
N ASP A 181 9.32 15.43 4.94
CA ASP A 181 8.52 15.63 3.72
C ASP A 181 7.07 15.22 3.92
N TYR A 182 6.83 14.04 4.50
CA TYR A 182 5.47 13.55 4.75
C TYR A 182 4.72 14.48 5.70
N LEU A 183 5.36 14.94 6.79
CA LEU A 183 4.70 15.82 7.76
C LEU A 183 4.35 17.17 7.15
N GLU A 184 5.21 17.74 6.32
CA GLU A 184 4.93 18.98 5.59
C GLU A 184 3.79 18.79 4.57
N GLU A 185 3.85 17.75 3.74
CA GLU A 185 2.77 17.45 2.78
C GLU A 185 1.43 17.17 3.48
N SER A 186 1.46 16.52 4.66
CA SER A 186 0.24 16.16 5.41
C SER A 186 -0.58 17.35 5.89
N LYS A 187 0.02 18.54 6.02
CA LYS A 187 -0.69 19.78 6.38
C LYS A 187 -1.74 20.15 5.34
N HIS A 188 -1.48 19.82 4.07
CA HIS A 188 -2.29 20.20 2.93
C HIS A 188 -3.30 19.14 2.48
N PHE A 189 -3.25 17.93 3.05
CA PHE A 189 -4.08 16.78 2.63
C PHE A 189 -5.60 17.01 2.64
N PHE A 190 -6.08 17.94 3.46
CA PHE A 190 -7.51 18.17 3.67
C PHE A 190 -7.88 19.65 3.64
N GLU A 191 -7.13 20.47 2.91
CA GLU A 191 -7.41 21.91 2.74
C GLU A 191 -8.54 22.17 1.72
N ASP A 192 -8.73 21.27 0.76
CA ASP A 192 -9.73 21.38 -0.31
C ASP A 192 -11.05 20.60 -0.02
N GLN A 193 -11.32 20.23 1.25
CA GLN A 193 -12.51 19.45 1.65
C GLN A 193 -13.37 20.13 2.72
#